data_AF-A5HHD8-F1
#
_entry.id   AF-A5HHD8-F1
#
_cell.length_a   1.000
_cell.length_b   1.000
_cell.length_c   1.000
_cell.angle_alpha   90.00
_cell.angle_beta   90.00
_cell.angle_gamma   90.00
#
_symmetry.space_group_name_H-M   'P 1'
#
loop_
_entity.id
_entity.type
_entity.pdbx_description
1 polymer ?
#
loop_
_entity_poly.entity_id
_entity_poly.type
_entity_poly.pdbx_seq_one_letter_code
_entity_poly.pdbx_strand_id
1 'polypeptide(L)' 'ARPSQCSCSGTHVNCERKRLASVPAGIPTTTQTLWGDSNQITKLEPGVFDRLTAL' A
#
# COMPACT_ATOMS: atom_id res chain seq x y z
N ALA A 1 -0.27 -11.57 -2.65
CA ALA A 1 -1.61 -11.09 -2.24
C ALA A 1 -1.90 -9.80 -3.00
N ARG A 2 -3.18 -9.47 -3.25
CA ARG A 2 -3.56 -8.22 -3.93
C ARG A 2 -4.57 -7.47 -3.05
N PRO A 3 -4.28 -6.23 -2.62
CA PRO A 3 -5.24 -5.44 -1.84
C PRO A 3 -6.49 -5.16 -2.68
N SER A 4 -7.67 -5.47 -2.15
CA SER A 4 -8.95 -5.32 -2.85
C SER A 4 -9.36 -3.87 -3.10
N GLN A 5 -8.85 -2.94 -2.29
CA GLN A 5 -9.15 -1.51 -2.39
C GLN A 5 -8.21 -0.76 -3.33
N CYS A 6 -7.11 -1.38 -3.77
CA CYS A 6 -6.10 -0.74 -4.61
C CYS A 6 -6.00 -1.40 -5.98
N SER A 7 -5.62 -0.60 -6.96
CA SER A 7 -5.29 -1.10 -8.29
C SER A 7 -3.84 -1.57 -8.32
N CYS A 8 -3.59 -2.77 -8.84
CA CYS A 8 -2.24 -3.33 -8.95
C CYS A 8 -1.91 -3.59 -10.41
N SER A 9 -0.76 -3.08 -10.88
CA SER A 9 -0.27 -3.26 -12.24
C SER A 9 1.23 -3.57 -12.21
N GLY A 10 1.60 -4.82 -12.52
CA GLY A 10 2.98 -5.30 -12.38
C GLY A 10 3.49 -5.13 -10.95
N THR A 11 4.56 -4.35 -10.79
CA THR A 11 5.19 -4.00 -9.50
C THR A 11 4.65 -2.69 -8.91
N HIS A 12 3.63 -2.08 -9.51
CA HIS A 12 3.04 -0.83 -9.05
C HIS A 12 1.70 -1.07 -8.34
N VAL A 13 1.49 -0.39 -7.21
CA VAL A 13 0.26 -0.45 -6.42
C VAL A 13 -0.28 0.96 -6.21
N ASN A 14 -1.47 1.23 -6.73
CA ASN A 14 -2.18 2.49 -6.57
C ASN A 14 -3.34 2.34 -5.57
N CYS A 15 -3.18 2.98 -4.43
CA CYS A 15 -4.12 3.08 -3.32
C CYS A 15 -4.58 4.54 -3.08
N GLU A 16 -4.41 5.44 -4.04
CA GLU A 16 -4.71 6.87 -3.88
C GLU A 16 -6.22 7.11 -3.73
N ARG A 17 -6.60 8.07 -2.87
CA ARG A 17 -8.00 8.53 -2.72
C ARG A 17 -8.99 7.42 -2.36
N LYS A 18 -8.53 6.36 -1.70
CA LYS A 18 -9.36 5.21 -1.27
C LYS A 18 -9.96 5.36 0.11
N ARG A 19 -9.73 6.50 0.79
CA ARG A 19 -10.17 6.77 2.17
C ARG A 19 -9.64 5.72 3.14
N LEU A 20 -8.43 5.25 2.91
CA LEU A 20 -7.77 4.27 3.77
C LEU A 20 -7.45 4.92 5.11
N ALA A 21 -7.83 4.27 6.21
CA ALA A 21 -7.44 4.67 7.57
C ALA A 21 -6.06 4.11 7.96
N SER A 22 -5.61 3.05 7.27
CA SER A 22 -4.32 2.39 7.48
C SER A 22 -3.77 1.88 6.15
N VAL A 23 -2.48 1.57 6.12
CA VAL A 23 -1.87 0.91 4.95
C VAL A 23 -2.53 -0.47 4.75
N PRO A 24 -2.97 -0.83 3.53
CA PRO A 24 -3.63 -2.11 3.28
C PRO A 24 -2.69 -3.28 3.52
N ALA A 25 -3.15 -4.26 4.30
CA ALA A 25 -2.47 -5.55 4.34
C ALA A 25 -2.57 -6.25 2.98
N GLY A 26 -1.50 -6.93 2.58
CA GLY A 26 -1.49 -7.73 1.35
C GLY A 26 -0.99 -7.03 0.10
N ILE A 27 -0.33 -5.87 0.23
CA ILE A 27 0.55 -5.32 -0.82
C ILE A 27 1.59 -6.41 -1.19
N PRO A 28 1.77 -6.74 -2.48
CA PRO A 28 2.81 -7.67 -2.91
C PRO A 28 4.19 -7.25 -2.41
N THR A 29 5.01 -8.20 -1.96
CA THR A 29 6.41 -7.91 -1.55
C THR A 29 7.29 -7.52 -2.73
N THR A 30 6.84 -7.79 -3.96
CA THR A 30 7.48 -7.37 -5.22
C THR A 30 7.09 -5.96 -5.64
N THR A 31 6.28 -5.23 -4.84
CA THR A 31 5.92 -3.85 -5.13
C THR A 31 7.15 -2.96 -5.05
N GLN A 32 7.40 -2.20 -6.11
CA GLN A 32 8.48 -1.20 -6.21
C GLN A 32 7.95 0.23 -6.04
N THR A 33 6.66 0.44 -6.35
CA THR A 33 6.03 1.74 -6.23
C THR A 33 4.67 1.60 -5.56
N LEU A 34 4.47 2.29 -4.46
CA LEU A 34 3.22 2.35 -3.71
C LEU A 34 2.71 3.79 -3.68
N TRP A 35 1.59 4.05 -4.36
CA TRP A 35 0.88 5.32 -4.25
C TRP A 35 -0.21 5.21 -3.20
N GLY A 36 -0.04 5.89 -2.08
CA GLY A 36 -0.93 5.83 -0.92
C GLY A 36 -1.43 7.19 -0.43
N ASP A 37 -1.28 8.26 -1.22
CA ASP A 37 -1.67 9.60 -0.83
C ASP A 37 -3.19 9.83 -0.87
N SER A 38 -3.60 11.02 -0.41
CA SER A 38 -4.99 11.45 -0.39
C SER A 38 -5.90 10.47 0.38
N ASN A 39 -5.37 9.86 1.43
CA ASN A 39 -6.06 8.92 2.32
C ASN A 39 -6.25 9.53 3.71
N GLN A 40 -6.85 8.76 4.62
CA GLN A 40 -7.13 9.14 6.02
C GLN A 40 -6.11 8.51 6.98
N ILE A 41 -4.93 8.15 6.48
CA ILE A 41 -3.85 7.57 7.26
C ILE A 41 -3.22 8.69 8.08
N THR A 42 -3.50 8.70 9.38
CA THR A 42 -2.97 9.69 10.33
C THR A 42 -1.75 9.17 11.09
N LYS A 43 -1.57 7.85 11.14
CA LYS A 43 -0.46 7.18 11.78
C LYS A 43 -0.02 6.00 10.94
N LEU A 44 1.29 5.81 10.85
CA LEU A 44 1.91 4.62 10.30
C LEU A 44 2.33 3.73 11.47
N GLU A 45 1.79 2.52 11.52
CA GLU A 45 2.23 1.56 12.53
C GLU A 45 3.67 1.12 12.23
N PRO A 46 4.50 0.94 13.27
CA PRO A 46 5.85 0.41 13.11
C PRO A 46 5.82 -0.90 12.33
N GLY A 47 6.70 -1.01 11.35
CA GLY A 47 6.86 -2.23 10.57
C GLY A 47 5.79 -2.50 9.51
N VAL A 48 4.88 -1.56 9.25
CA VAL A 48 3.84 -1.72 8.21
C VAL A 48 4.42 -1.89 6.79
N PHE A 49 5.68 -1.48 6.59
CA PHE A 49 6.41 -1.63 5.33
C PHE A 49 7.53 -2.68 5.40
N ASP A 50 7.76 -3.36 6.52
CA ASP A 50 8.90 -4.29 6.69
C ASP A 50 8.89 -5.45 5.68
N ARG A 51 7.69 -5.82 5.21
CA ARG A 51 7.51 -6.87 4.20
C ARG A 51 7.70 -6.37 2.77
N LEU A 52 7.75 -5.06 2.54
CA LEU A 52 7.93 -4.45 1.23
C LEU A 52 9.42 -4.24 0.96
N THR A 53 10.18 -5.33 0.92
CA THR A 53 11.65 -5.28 0.79
C THR A 53 12.13 -4.76 -0.56
N ALA A 54 11.25 -4.65 -1.55
CA ALA A 54 11.54 -4.14 -2.89
C ALA A 54 11.10 -2.68 -3.11
N LEU A 55 10.55 -2.04 -2.06
CA LEU A 55 10.12 -0.64 -2.05
C LEU A 55 11.27 0.26 -1.60
#